data_AF-A0A2U1P8Q2-F1
#
_entry.id   AF-A0A2U1P8Q2-F1
#
_cell.length_a   1.000
_cell.length_b   1.000
_cell.length_c   1.000
_cell.angle_alpha   90.00
_cell.angle_beta   90.00
_cell.angle_gamma   90.00
#
_symmetry.space_group_name_H-M   'P 1'
#
loop_
_entity.id
_entity.type
_entity.pdbx_description
1 polymer ?
#
loop_
_entity_poly.entity_id
_entity_poly.type
_entity_poly.pdbx_seq_one_letter_code
_entity_poly.pdbx_strand_id
1 'polypeptide(L)'
;MRHREDPLDYVEEMNTIMQLKKASYEPFWTAFIANLAIKLFGIKISGKLNRRVYSSTTLCFSNLPEPQEEVPFFGYEVSYLAPTCYGLPIEILIHVFSYVDKVTFVVSANENTIPDPEKLCDDLQHSFHLIKTSFLSRGFAKN
;
A
#
# COMPACT_ATOMS: atom_id res chain seq x y z
N MET A 1 3.84 -12.44 20.21
CA MET A 1 4.40 -12.45 18.85
C MET A 1 5.49 -13.51 18.79
N ARG A 2 5.42 -14.46 17.85
CA ARG A 2 6.51 -15.42 17.65
C ARG A 2 7.70 -14.65 17.07
N HIS A 3 8.83 -14.64 17.77
CA HIS A 3 10.07 -14.08 17.25
C HIS A 3 10.57 -15.04 16.15
N ARG A 4 10.36 -14.69 14.89
CA ARG A 4 10.92 -15.43 13.75
C ARG A 4 12.23 -14.76 13.37
N GLU A 5 13.28 -15.56 13.20
CA GLU A 5 14.63 -15.06 12.94
C GLU A 5 14.82 -14.63 11.48
N ASP A 6 14.05 -15.20 10.54
CA ASP A 6 14.13 -14.85 9.12
C ASP A 6 12.96 -13.94 8.70
N PRO A 7 13.21 -12.72 8.18
CA PRO A 7 12.17 -11.83 7.68
C PRO A 7 11.39 -12.41 6.49
N LEU A 8 11.95 -13.37 5.73
CA LEU A 8 11.26 -13.97 4.59
C LEU A 8 10.08 -14.86 5.00
N ASP A 9 10.16 -15.50 6.15
CA ASP A 9 9.05 -16.32 6.65
C ASP A 9 7.79 -15.47 6.86
N TYR A 10 7.97 -14.21 7.29
CA TYR A 10 6.87 -13.26 7.42
C TYR A 10 6.29 -12.88 6.06
N VAL A 11 7.14 -12.62 5.07
CA VAL A 11 6.71 -12.25 3.72
C VAL A 11 5.93 -13.39 3.06
N GLU A 12 6.37 -14.64 3.20
CA GLU A 12 5.70 -15.83 2.66
C GLU A 12 4.32 -16.05 3.31
N GLU A 13 4.25 -15.92 4.64
CA GLU A 13 3.00 -16.01 5.40
C GLU A 13 2.02 -14.91 4.98
N MET A 14 2.48 -13.66 4.91
CA MET A 14 1.66 -12.53 4.49
C MET A 14 1.22 -12.63 3.03
N ASN A 15 2.07 -13.12 2.13
CA ASN A 15 1.68 -13.36 0.74
C ASN A 15 0.54 -14.40 0.68
N THR A 16 0.61 -15.48 1.45
CA THR A 16 -0.46 -16.48 1.51
C THR A 16 -1.78 -15.88 1.97
N ILE A 17 -1.79 -15.09 3.05
CA ILE A 17 -2.98 -14.40 3.54
C ILE A 17 -3.52 -13.42 2.48
N MET A 18 -2.63 -12.67 1.82
CA MET A 18 -3.01 -11.74 0.77
C MET A 18 -3.66 -12.46 -0.43
N GLN A 19 -3.13 -13.60 -0.86
CA GLN A 19 -3.72 -14.37 -1.96
C GLN A 19 -5.11 -14.91 -1.59
N LEU A 20 -5.29 -15.39 -0.36
CA LEU A 20 -6.61 -15.81 0.14
C LEU A 20 -7.60 -14.64 0.15
N LYS A 21 -7.16 -13.45 0.57
CA LYS A 21 -7.98 -12.24 0.55
C LYS A 21 -8.33 -11.80 -0.87
N LYS A 22 -7.39 -11.88 -1.81
CA LYS A 22 -7.61 -11.57 -3.25
C LYS A 22 -8.56 -12.56 -3.92
N ALA A 23 -8.45 -13.84 -3.57
CA ALA A 23 -9.35 -14.90 -4.06
C ALA A 23 -10.74 -14.84 -3.42
N SER A 24 -10.91 -14.09 -2.33
CA SER A 24 -12.22 -13.85 -1.73
C SER A 24 -13.08 -12.95 -2.62
N TYR A 25 -14.40 -13.12 -2.56
CA TYR A 25 -15.35 -12.23 -3.22
C TYR A 25 -15.55 -10.91 -2.47
N GLU A 26 -14.79 -10.64 -1.41
CA GLU A 26 -14.97 -9.44 -0.58
C GLU A 26 -14.79 -8.13 -1.35
N PRO A 27 -13.79 -7.95 -2.25
CA PRO A 27 -13.67 -6.73 -3.03
C PRO A 27 -14.88 -6.52 -3.94
N PHE A 28 -15.37 -7.60 -4.57
CA PHE A 28 -16.55 -7.56 -5.42
C PHE A 28 -17.80 -7.16 -4.64
N TRP A 29 -18.06 -7.80 -3.50
CA TRP A 29 -19.20 -7.47 -2.64
C TRP A 29 -19.11 -6.06 -2.07
N THR A 30 -17.92 -5.60 -1.67
CA THR A 30 -17.70 -4.24 -1.19
C THR A 30 -18.02 -3.22 -2.27
N ALA A 31 -17.53 -3.42 -3.50
CA ALA A 31 -17.85 -2.56 -4.63
C ALA A 31 -19.35 -2.59 -4.99
N PHE A 32 -19.97 -3.78 -4.95
CA PHE A 32 -21.40 -3.94 -5.19
C PHE A 32 -22.25 -3.19 -4.16
N ILE A 33 -21.96 -3.36 -2.86
CA ILE A 33 -22.66 -2.69 -1.77
C ILE A 33 -22.45 -1.18 -1.84
N ALA A 34 -21.22 -0.70 -2.12
CA ALA A 34 -20.95 0.72 -2.27
C ALA A 34 -21.76 1.34 -3.43
N ASN A 35 -21.78 0.67 -4.59
CA ASN A 35 -22.59 1.10 -5.73
C ASN A 35 -24.09 1.08 -5.43
N LEU A 36 -24.57 0.04 -4.74
CA LEU A 36 -25.96 -0.06 -4.32
C LEU A 36 -26.33 1.07 -3.35
N ALA A 37 -25.46 1.37 -2.38
CA ALA A 37 -25.67 2.45 -1.43
C ALA A 37 -25.76 3.82 -2.13
N ILE A 38 -24.88 4.08 -3.11
CA ILE A 38 -24.94 5.31 -3.91
C ILE A 38 -26.24 5.39 -4.70
N LYS A 39 -26.70 4.29 -5.30
CA LYS A 39 -27.95 4.28 -6.09
C LYS A 39 -29.21 4.45 -5.22
N LEU A 40 -29.25 3.84 -4.03
CA LEU A 40 -30.42 3.87 -3.14
C LEU A 40 -30.47 5.13 -2.27
N PHE A 41 -29.34 5.54 -1.71
CA PHE A 41 -29.27 6.60 -0.69
C PHE A 41 -28.61 7.90 -1.20
N GLY A 42 -28.10 7.89 -2.44
CA GLY A 42 -27.40 9.02 -3.03
C GLY A 42 -26.00 9.25 -2.48
N ILE A 43 -25.23 10.09 -3.18
CA ILE A 43 -23.81 10.31 -2.90
C ILE A 43 -23.53 10.92 -1.52
N LYS A 44 -24.46 11.71 -0.98
CA LYS A 44 -24.29 12.38 0.32
C LYS A 44 -24.27 11.39 1.49
N ILE A 45 -25.17 10.41 1.48
CA ILE A 45 -25.26 9.40 2.55
C ILE A 45 -24.09 8.42 2.43
N SER A 46 -23.80 7.94 1.21
CA SER A 46 -22.63 7.09 0.96
C SER A 46 -21.32 7.78 1.34
N GLY A 47 -21.18 9.08 1.09
CA GLY A 47 -20.03 9.87 1.52
C GLY A 47 -19.86 9.91 3.04
N LYS A 48 -20.96 10.08 3.80
CA LYS A 48 -20.92 10.01 5.28
C LYS A 48 -20.53 8.63 5.78
N LEU A 49 -21.04 7.56 5.15
CA LEU A 49 -20.69 6.19 5.51
C LEU A 49 -19.20 5.91 5.25
N ASN A 50 -18.70 6.26 4.06
CA ASN A 50 -17.28 6.15 3.74
C ASN A 50 -16.41 6.94 4.72
N ARG A 51 -16.79 8.19 5.03
CA ARG A 51 -16.08 9.00 6.02
C ARG A 51 -15.96 8.29 7.36
N ARG A 52 -17.03 7.62 7.82
CA ARG A 52 -17.02 6.86 9.08
C ARG A 52 -16.10 5.65 9.02
N VAL A 53 -16.08 4.93 7.91
CA VAL A 53 -15.18 3.79 7.69
C VAL A 53 -13.72 4.26 7.74
N TYR A 54 -13.39 5.28 6.95
CA TYR A 54 -12.03 5.82 6.88
C TYR A 54 -11.59 6.45 8.21
N SER A 55 -12.45 7.17 8.92
CA SER A 55 -12.13 7.72 10.24
C SER A 55 -11.92 6.65 11.32
N SER A 56 -12.38 5.42 11.07
CA SER A 56 -12.16 4.27 11.95
C SER A 56 -10.98 3.41 11.49
N THR A 57 -10.28 3.82 10.42
CA THR A 57 -9.16 3.09 9.82
C THR A 57 -7.85 3.78 10.21
N THR A 58 -6.99 3.06 10.94
CA THR A 58 -5.69 3.58 11.39
C THR A 58 -4.69 3.72 10.23
N LEU A 59 -4.67 2.75 9.32
CA LEU A 59 -3.71 2.66 8.23
C LEU A 59 -4.42 2.21 6.95
N CYS A 60 -4.22 2.95 5.87
CA CYS A 60 -4.52 2.48 4.53
C CYS A 60 -3.22 2.17 3.77
N PHE A 61 -3.20 1.02 3.12
CA PHE A 61 -2.07 0.56 2.31
C PHE A 61 -2.57 0.17 0.93
N SER A 62 -1.89 0.61 -0.12
CA SER A 62 -2.20 0.19 -1.49
C SER A 62 -0.95 -0.14 -2.28
N ASN A 63 -1.00 -1.24 -3.03
CA ASN A 63 -0.03 -1.56 -4.06
C ASN A 63 -0.67 -1.32 -5.43
N LEU A 64 -0.11 -0.40 -6.22
CA LEU A 64 -0.64 -0.06 -7.53
C LEU A 64 0.05 -0.90 -8.62
N PRO A 65 -0.68 -1.39 -9.63
CA PRO A 65 -0.08 -2.10 -10.75
C PRO A 65 0.88 -1.17 -11.50
N GLU A 66 2.09 -1.68 -11.71
CA GLU A 66 3.24 -0.96 -12.25
C GLU A 66 3.25 -0.97 -13.80
N PRO A 67 3.67 0.13 -14.45
CA PRO A 67 4.17 0.09 -15.82
C PRO A 67 5.53 -0.62 -15.87
N GLN A 68 5.62 -1.74 -16.60
CA GLN A 68 6.88 -2.50 -16.72
C GLN A 68 7.94 -1.81 -17.61
N GLU A 69 7.56 -0.73 -18.30
CA GLU A 69 8.40 -0.01 -19.24
C GLU A 69 8.50 1.47 -18.84
N GLU A 70 9.63 2.10 -19.19
CA GLU A 70 9.84 3.52 -19.01
C GLU A 70 8.77 4.31 -19.78
N VAL A 71 7.93 5.02 -19.05
CA VAL A 71 6.92 5.91 -19.63
C VAL A 71 7.56 7.26 -19.95
N PRO A 72 7.72 7.65 -21.23
CA PRO A 72 8.20 8.98 -21.58
C PRO A 72 7.13 10.02 -21.26
N PHE A 73 7.51 11.10 -20.59
CA PHE A 73 6.63 12.22 -20.30
C PHE A 73 7.13 13.46 -21.04
N PHE A 74 6.40 13.88 -22.08
CA PHE A 74 6.79 15.00 -22.96
C PHE A 74 8.22 14.89 -23.53
N GLY A 75 8.67 13.67 -23.83
CA GLY A 75 10.02 13.42 -24.37
C GLY A 75 11.12 13.35 -23.30
N TYR A 76 10.79 13.42 -22.02
CA TYR A 76 11.70 13.20 -20.91
C TYR A 76 11.48 11.82 -20.28
N GLU A 77 12.57 11.18 -19.85
CA GLU A 77 12.53 9.96 -19.05
C GLU A 77 12.06 10.28 -17.63
N VAL A 78 11.03 9.59 -17.16
CA VAL A 78 10.48 9.77 -15.82
C VAL A 78 11.36 9.04 -14.81
N SER A 79 11.88 9.74 -13.81
CA SER A 79 12.80 9.11 -12.83
C SER A 79 12.09 8.28 -11.75
N TYR A 80 10.87 8.67 -11.37
CA TYR A 80 10.01 7.99 -10.41
C TYR A 80 8.56 8.46 -10.54
N LEU A 81 7.62 7.66 -10.02
CA LEU A 81 6.21 8.00 -9.89
C LEU A 81 5.79 7.88 -8.42
N ALA A 82 5.16 8.92 -7.90
CA ALA A 82 4.72 9.01 -6.51
C ALA A 82 3.23 9.42 -6.43
N PRO A 83 2.29 8.51 -6.77
CA PRO A 83 0.87 8.81 -6.66
C PRO A 83 0.46 8.94 -5.20
N THR A 84 -0.39 9.93 -4.91
CA THR A 84 -0.99 10.14 -3.58
C THR A 84 -2.42 10.62 -3.71
N CYS A 85 -3.22 10.47 -2.65
CA CYS A 85 -4.56 11.04 -2.56
C CYS A 85 -4.76 11.80 -1.25
N TYR A 86 -5.68 12.78 -1.27
CA TYR A 86 -6.00 13.63 -0.13
C TYR A 86 -7.51 13.66 0.14
N GLY A 87 -7.91 14.13 1.32
CA GLY A 87 -9.31 14.33 1.69
C GLY A 87 -9.99 13.12 2.37
N LEU A 88 -9.26 12.02 2.55
CA LEU A 88 -9.70 10.91 3.38
C LEU A 88 -9.35 11.18 4.86
N PRO A 89 -10.26 10.96 5.81
CA PRO A 89 -9.97 11.12 7.23
C PRO A 89 -9.20 9.90 7.76
N ILE A 90 -7.95 9.73 7.32
CA ILE A 90 -7.08 8.61 7.69
C ILE A 90 -5.82 9.18 8.34
N GLU A 91 -5.33 8.52 9.39
CA GLU A 91 -4.12 8.96 10.12
C GLU A 91 -2.83 8.65 9.37
N ILE A 92 -2.75 7.48 8.72
CA ILE A 92 -1.61 7.05 7.89
C ILE A 92 -2.11 6.46 6.57
N LEU A 93 -1.55 6.92 5.47
CA LEU A 93 -1.78 6.39 4.14
C LEU A 93 -0.42 6.08 3.50
N ILE A 94 -0.21 4.83 3.13
CA ILE A 94 1.01 4.36 2.48
C ILE A 94 0.65 3.82 1.10
N HIS A 95 1.15 4.47 0.06
CA HIS A 95 1.12 3.93 -1.30
C HIS A 95 2.49 3.34 -1.63
N VAL A 96 2.48 2.11 -2.15
CA VAL A 96 3.67 1.49 -2.73
C VAL A 96 3.51 1.47 -4.23
N PHE A 97 4.49 2.02 -4.92
CA PHE A 97 4.53 2.09 -6.36
C PHE A 97 5.89 1.58 -6.84
N SER A 98 5.87 0.52 -7.63
CA SER A 98 7.06 0.06 -8.33
C SER A 98 7.14 0.75 -9.70
N TYR A 99 8.33 1.17 -10.09
CA TYR A 99 8.62 1.72 -11.41
C TYR A 99 10.01 1.28 -11.85
N VAL A 100 10.07 0.44 -12.89
CA VAL A 100 11.29 -0.14 -13.46
C VAL A 100 12.03 -0.98 -12.42
N ASP A 101 13.15 -0.48 -11.89
CA ASP A 101 13.98 -1.17 -10.89
C ASP A 101 13.84 -0.54 -9.49
N LYS A 102 12.91 0.41 -9.33
CA LYS A 102 12.71 1.18 -8.10
C LYS A 102 11.36 0.89 -7.47
N VAL A 103 11.37 0.79 -6.14
CA VAL A 103 10.14 0.77 -5.33
C VAL A 103 10.07 2.08 -4.56
N THR A 104 8.97 2.80 -4.71
CA THR A 104 8.69 4.08 -4.06
C THR A 104 7.61 3.89 -3.00
N PHE A 105 7.91 4.31 -1.76
CA PHE A 105 6.93 4.45 -0.69
C PHE A 105 6.49 5.91 -0.62
N VAL A 106 5.20 6.15 -0.79
CA VAL A 106 4.59 7.47 -0.60
C VAL A 106 3.79 7.42 0.69
N VAL A 107 4.25 8.14 1.70
CA VAL A 107 3.64 8.16 3.03
C VAL A 107 2.98 9.51 3.26
N SER A 108 1.67 9.49 3.46
CA SER A 108 0.91 10.64 3.95
C SER A 108 0.51 10.35 5.40
N ALA A 109 0.93 11.20 6.33
CA ALA A 109 0.65 11.05 7.75
C ALA A 109 0.12 12.34 8.35
N ASN A 110 -0.77 12.24 9.34
CA ASN A 110 -1.19 13.36 10.16
C ASN A 110 -0.11 13.67 11.20
N GLU A 111 0.61 14.79 11.05
CA GLU A 111 1.70 15.19 11.95
C GLU A 111 1.28 15.34 13.42
N ASN A 112 -0.01 15.62 13.68
CA ASN A 112 -0.52 15.70 15.04
C ASN A 112 -0.55 14.34 15.75
N THR A 113 -0.66 13.27 14.97
CA THR A 113 -0.74 11.88 15.47
C THR A 113 0.60 11.16 15.31
N ILE A 114 1.33 11.47 14.23
CA ILE A 114 2.66 10.92 13.93
C ILE A 114 3.66 12.07 13.88
N PRO A 115 4.37 12.33 14.99
CA PRO A 115 5.24 13.50 15.11
C PRO A 115 6.51 13.40 14.25
N ASP A 116 6.85 12.21 13.75
CA ASP A 116 8.05 11.96 12.94
C ASP A 116 7.75 10.96 11.81
N PRO A 117 7.11 11.42 10.71
CA PRO A 117 6.83 10.57 9.56
C PRO A 117 8.09 10.21 8.76
N GLU A 118 9.17 10.99 8.87
CA GLU A 118 10.44 10.70 8.20
C GLU A 118 11.08 9.44 8.77
N LYS A 119 11.07 9.29 10.10
CA LYS A 119 11.51 8.05 10.73
C LYS A 119 10.72 6.83 10.27
N LEU A 120 9.41 6.97 10.02
CA LEU A 120 8.61 5.87 9.47
C LEU A 120 9.09 5.49 8.05
N CYS A 121 9.48 6.47 7.23
CA CYS A 121 10.08 6.21 5.93
C CYS A 121 11.44 5.49 6.05
N ASP A 122 12.29 5.91 6.98
CA ASP A 122 13.57 5.25 7.25
C ASP A 122 13.37 3.81 7.73
N ASP A 123 12.41 3.58 8.63
CA ASP A 123 12.06 2.25 9.14
C ASP A 123 11.53 1.34 8.02
N LEU A 124 10.71 1.88 7.11
CA LEU A 124 10.24 1.17 5.91
C LEU A 124 11.40 0.80 4.98
N GLN A 125 12.30 1.75 4.71
CA GLN A 125 13.48 1.53 3.88
C GLN A 125 14.40 0.46 4.48
N HIS A 126 14.67 0.55 5.78
CA HIS A 126 15.48 -0.42 6.51
C HIS A 126 14.86 -1.81 6.49
N SER A 127 13.55 -1.91 6.73
CA SER A 127 12.82 -3.18 6.69
C SER A 127 12.90 -3.84 5.31
N PHE A 128 12.72 -3.06 4.24
CA PHE A 128 12.86 -3.56 2.87
C PHE A 128 14.29 -4.00 2.54
N HIS A 129 15.29 -3.27 3.06
CA HIS A 129 16.69 -3.66 2.92
C HIS A 129 16.97 -5.02 3.58
N LEU A 130 16.46 -5.26 4.79
CA LEU A 130 16.61 -6.54 5.48
C LEU A 130 15.96 -7.68 4.70
N ILE A 131 14.74 -7.49 4.18
CA ILE A 131 14.05 -8.48 3.34
C ILE A 131 14.89 -8.81 2.10
N LYS A 132 15.40 -7.78 1.41
CA LYS A 132 16.26 -7.95 0.23
C LYS A 132 17.53 -8.73 0.57
N THR A 133 18.24 -8.34 1.63
CA THR A 133 19.49 -9.00 2.03
C THR A 133 19.26 -10.46 2.44
N SER A 134 18.18 -10.77 3.16
CA SER A 134 17.82 -12.16 3.48
C SER A 134 17.50 -12.97 2.23
N PHE A 135 16.78 -12.38 1.26
CA PHE A 135 16.50 -13.02 -0.04
C PHE A 135 17.79 -13.37 -0.79
N LEU A 136 18.73 -12.43 -0.87
CA LEU A 136 20.04 -12.64 -1.50
C LEU A 136 20.84 -13.74 -0.77
N SER A 137 20.79 -13.75 0.57
CA SER A 137 21.51 -14.70 1.42
C SER A 137 21.01 -16.14 1.29
N ARG A 138 19.71 -16.34 0.99
CA ARG A 138 19.14 -17.65 0.65
C ARG A 138 19.56 -18.16 -0.75
N GLY A 139 20.33 -17.38 -1.53
CA GLY A 139 20.86 -17.80 -2.83
C GLY A 139 19.90 -17.59 -4.01
N PHE A 140 18.79 -16.88 -3.82
CA PHE A 140 17.79 -16.63 -4.86
C PHE A 140 18.23 -15.60 -5.93
N ALA A 141 19.45 -15.06 -5.85
CA ALA A 141 20.04 -14.13 -6.82
C ALA A 141 21.22 -14.71 -7.61
N LYS A 142 21.19 -16.01 -7.90
CA LYS A 142 21.94 -16.57 -9.03
C LYS A 142 20.96 -16.89 -10.15
N ASN A 143 20.73 -15.91 -11.02
CA ASN A 143 20.57 -16.02 -12.47
C ASN A 143 20.26 -14.63 -13.04
#